data_AF-A0A9D6XXE1-F1
#
_entry.id   AF-A0A9D6XXE1-F1
#
_cell.length_a   1.000
_cell.length_b   1.000
_cell.length_c   1.000
_cell.angle_alpha   90.00
_cell.angle_beta   90.00
_cell.angle_gamma   90.00
#
_symmetry.space_group_name_H-M   'P 1'
#
loop_
_entity.id
_entity.type
_entity.pdbx_description
1 polymer ?
#
loop_
_entity_poly.entity_id
_entity_poly.type
_entity_poly.pdbx_seq_one_letter_code
_entity_poly.pdbx_strand_id
1 'polypeptide(L)'
;MSEYLAEHWALSIIVTIALGDIGSGLWDAALKPISRKFGSTLFTVITFGAKRARDKIYKGAAMGHHELPSLYILLIVLTIGVAMLVVTQIALYVAVYAPEMSAPSIISKSLTAKCLGVDESKWRECVNEQAKEKIMPLVQVVSLISIFVSVVIFYRFATINRMNLITTYYEQCLKAVTPFLDDRSVKLIEHTYAMMKTKEEYEAIVGQMAEVAKTNGASLPDSYV
;
A
#
# COMPACT_ATOMS: atom_id res chain seq x y z
N MET A 1 5.85 35.29 40.11
CA MET A 1 5.77 33.86 40.53
C MET A 1 7.06 33.11 40.18
N SER A 2 7.64 33.31 38.98
CA SER A 2 8.97 32.79 38.63
C SER A 2 10.12 33.35 39.48
N GLU A 3 10.09 34.64 39.84
CA GLU A 3 11.13 35.26 40.70
C GLU A 3 11.10 34.75 42.15
N TYR A 4 9.92 34.45 42.70
CA TYR A 4 9.77 33.91 44.06
C TYR A 4 10.17 32.42 44.16
N LEU A 5 10.07 31.69 43.06
CA LEU A 5 10.53 30.29 42.97
C LEU A 5 12.05 30.19 42.79
N ALA A 6 12.70 31.24 42.28
CA ALA A 6 14.15 31.28 42.08
C ALA A 6 14.94 31.47 43.38
N GLU A 7 14.43 32.26 44.34
CA GLU A 7 15.05 32.41 45.67
C GLU A 7 14.89 31.18 46.57
N HIS A 8 13.93 30.30 46.27
CA HIS A 8 13.66 29.09 47.06
C HIS A 8 13.83 27.84 46.20
N TRP A 9 15.07 27.57 45.80
CA TRP A 9 15.47 26.46 44.93
C TRP A 9 14.93 25.09 45.39
N ALA A 10 14.84 24.85 46.71
CA ALA A 10 14.26 23.63 47.27
C ALA A 10 12.75 23.51 46.98
N LEU A 11 12.02 24.63 47.00
CA LEU A 11 10.58 24.68 46.73
C LEU A 11 10.30 24.47 45.23
N SER A 12 11.17 24.98 44.36
CA SER A 12 11.11 24.71 42.91
C SER A 12 11.33 23.22 42.58
N ILE A 13 12.25 22.53 43.27
CA ILE A 13 12.46 21.09 43.11
C ILE A 13 11.22 20.31 43.52
N ILE A 14 10.63 20.63 44.68
CA ILE A 14 9.42 19.96 45.19
C ILE A 14 8.23 20.17 44.25
N VAL A 15 8.02 21.39 43.74
CA VAL A 15 6.95 21.69 42.78
C VAL A 15 7.17 20.97 41.45
N THR A 16 8.40 20.86 40.98
CA THR A 16 8.73 20.16 39.72
C THR A 16 8.50 18.65 39.85
N ILE A 17 8.90 18.06 40.99
CA ILE A 17 8.64 16.64 41.28
C ILE A 17 7.14 16.38 41.41
N ALA A 18 6.41 17.25 42.13
CA ALA A 18 4.96 17.13 42.29
C ALA A 18 4.21 17.28 40.94
N LEU A 19 4.61 18.22 40.09
CA LEU A 19 4.05 18.37 38.74
C LEU A 19 4.42 17.19 37.84
N GLY A 20 5.61 16.60 37.99
CA GLY A 20 6.04 15.40 37.29
C GLY A 20 5.20 14.17 37.65
N ASP A 21 4.94 13.95 38.95
CA ASP A 21 4.14 12.82 39.44
C ASP A 21 2.64 12.99 39.14
N ILE A 22 2.10 14.20 39.26
CA ILE A 22 0.71 14.47 38.87
C ILE A 22 0.54 14.37 37.35
N GLY A 23 1.53 14.86 36.60
CA GLY A 23 1.56 14.74 35.14
C GLY A 23 1.61 13.29 34.70
N SER A 24 2.50 12.47 35.27
CA SER A 24 2.64 11.06 34.91
C SER A 24 1.40 10.24 35.27
N GLY A 25 0.77 10.51 36.43
CA GLY A 25 -0.50 9.89 36.83
C GLY A 25 -1.66 10.28 35.93
N LEU A 26 -1.76 11.55 35.51
CA LEU A 26 -2.82 12.02 34.61
C LEU A 26 -2.66 11.43 33.20
N TRP A 27 -1.43 11.40 32.68
CA TRP A 27 -1.15 10.78 31.39
C TRP A 27 -1.42 9.28 31.40
N ASP A 28 -1.04 8.57 32.46
CA ASP A 28 -1.27 7.13 32.55
C ASP A 28 -2.76 6.80 32.72
N ALA A 29 -3.50 7.59 33.51
CA ALA A 29 -4.95 7.46 33.65
C ALA A 29 -5.73 7.80 32.37
N ALA A 30 -5.28 8.78 31.58
CA ALA A 30 -5.91 9.16 30.32
C ALA A 30 -5.54 8.24 29.15
N LEU A 31 -4.26 7.85 29.03
CA LEU A 31 -3.75 7.06 27.89
C LEU A 31 -4.02 5.57 28.03
N LYS A 32 -4.03 4.97 29.23
CA LYS A 32 -4.36 3.53 29.38
C LYS A 32 -5.72 3.13 28.79
N PRO A 33 -6.83 3.83 29.06
CA PRO A 33 -8.12 3.45 28.50
C PRO A 33 -8.18 3.68 26.98
N ILE A 34 -7.55 4.73 26.47
CA ILE A 34 -7.52 5.06 25.05
C ILE A 34 -6.67 4.03 24.29
N SER A 35 -5.45 3.74 24.75
CA SER A 35 -4.55 2.77 24.11
C SER A 35 -5.12 1.36 24.11
N ARG A 36 -5.74 0.91 25.21
CA ARG A 36 -6.37 -0.43 25.28
C ARG A 36 -7.56 -0.56 24.33
N LYS A 37 -8.42 0.46 24.23
CA LYS A 37 -9.57 0.46 23.30
C LYS A 37 -9.14 0.62 21.84
N PHE A 38 -8.18 1.50 21.57
CA PHE A 38 -7.69 1.75 20.22
C PHE A 38 -6.92 0.53 19.70
N GLY A 39 -6.07 -0.09 20.52
CA GLY A 39 -5.33 -1.29 20.15
C GLY A 39 -6.26 -2.43 19.75
N SER A 40 -7.23 -2.79 20.61
CA SER A 40 -8.16 -3.89 20.29
C SER A 40 -9.00 -3.59 19.04
N THR A 41 -9.47 -2.34 18.88
CA THR A 41 -10.25 -1.93 17.70
C THR A 41 -9.40 -1.95 16.43
N LEU A 42 -8.17 -1.43 16.48
CA LEU A 42 -7.23 -1.42 15.36
C LEU A 42 -6.88 -2.85 14.93
N PHE A 43 -6.51 -3.71 15.88
CA PHE A 43 -6.24 -5.12 15.60
C PHE A 43 -7.45 -5.83 15.01
N THR A 44 -8.65 -5.54 15.51
CA THR A 44 -9.91 -6.07 14.99
C THR A 44 -10.12 -5.65 13.54
N VAL A 45 -9.97 -4.36 13.22
CA VAL A 45 -10.12 -3.84 11.85
C VAL A 45 -9.07 -4.43 10.91
N ILE A 46 -7.81 -4.54 11.34
CA ILE A 46 -6.74 -5.16 10.54
C ILE A 46 -7.05 -6.63 10.28
N THR A 47 -7.47 -7.37 11.32
CA THR A 47 -7.75 -8.81 11.21
C THR A 47 -8.95 -9.09 10.31
N PHE A 48 -10.08 -8.40 10.54
CA PHE A 48 -11.26 -8.56 9.70
C PHE A 48 -11.04 -8.01 8.29
N GLY A 49 -10.27 -6.94 8.14
CA GLY A 49 -9.86 -6.39 6.85
C GLY A 49 -9.01 -7.39 6.06
N ALA A 50 -8.02 -8.01 6.69
CA ALA A 50 -7.17 -9.02 6.08
C ALA A 50 -7.97 -10.27 5.68
N LYS A 51 -8.84 -10.78 6.57
CA LYS A 51 -9.73 -11.90 6.25
C LYS A 51 -10.63 -11.57 5.06
N ARG A 52 -11.31 -10.42 5.08
CA ARG A 52 -12.20 -9.99 3.98
C ARG A 52 -11.45 -9.78 2.67
N ALA A 53 -10.26 -9.21 2.71
CA ALA A 53 -9.41 -9.04 1.52
C ALA A 53 -9.00 -10.39 0.94
N ARG A 54 -8.61 -11.34 1.79
CA ARG A 54 -8.27 -12.70 1.40
C ARG A 54 -9.47 -13.45 0.82
N ASP A 55 -10.61 -13.44 1.51
CA ASP A 55 -11.81 -14.15 1.04
C ASP A 55 -12.32 -13.57 -0.30
N LYS A 56 -12.14 -12.26 -0.53
CA LYS A 56 -12.40 -11.64 -1.83
C LYS A 56 -11.53 -12.21 -2.96
N ILE A 57 -10.30 -12.62 -2.67
CA ILE A 57 -9.42 -13.28 -3.65
C ILE A 57 -10.01 -14.63 -4.04
N TYR A 58 -10.39 -15.47 -3.07
CA TYR A 58 -10.99 -16.78 -3.36
C TYR A 58 -12.31 -16.65 -4.10
N LYS A 59 -13.18 -15.73 -3.66
CA LYS A 59 -14.41 -15.40 -4.40
C LYS A 59 -14.14 -14.93 -5.84
N GLY A 60 -13.05 -14.19 -6.07
CA GLY A 60 -12.64 -13.78 -7.42
C GLY A 60 -12.14 -14.95 -8.24
N ALA A 61 -11.33 -15.84 -7.66
CA ALA A 61 -10.83 -17.04 -8.33
C ALA A 61 -11.96 -17.99 -8.78
N ALA A 62 -13.04 -18.08 -7.99
CA ALA A 62 -14.25 -18.83 -8.33
C ALA A 62 -14.95 -18.34 -9.63
N MET A 63 -14.67 -17.11 -10.06
CA MET A 63 -15.20 -16.55 -11.31
C MET A 63 -14.39 -16.97 -12.56
N GLY A 64 -13.30 -17.73 -12.37
CA GLY A 64 -12.41 -18.18 -13.44
C GLY A 64 -11.20 -17.27 -13.66
N HIS A 65 -10.42 -17.57 -14.71
CA HIS A 65 -9.23 -16.79 -15.04
C HIS A 65 -9.59 -15.36 -15.46
N HIS A 66 -8.85 -14.42 -14.90
CA HIS A 66 -8.76 -13.09 -15.48
C HIS A 66 -7.68 -13.10 -16.58
N GLU A 67 -8.02 -12.56 -17.75
CA GLU A 67 -7.17 -12.51 -18.95
C GLU A 67 -5.77 -11.95 -18.68
N LEU A 68 -4.79 -12.83 -18.45
CA LEU A 68 -3.40 -12.49 -18.13
C LEU A 68 -2.77 -11.52 -19.14
N PRO A 69 -2.95 -11.66 -20.47
CA PRO A 69 -2.37 -10.72 -21.44
C PRO A 69 -2.87 -9.29 -21.24
N SER A 70 -4.17 -9.12 -20.95
CA SER A 70 -4.76 -7.80 -20.71
C SER A 70 -4.20 -7.16 -19.42
N LEU A 71 -3.94 -7.98 -18.40
CA LEU A 71 -3.31 -7.53 -17.16
C LEU A 71 -1.85 -7.09 -17.38
N TYR A 72 -1.09 -7.82 -18.19
CA TYR A 72 0.28 -7.44 -18.53
C TYR A 72 0.35 -6.15 -19.34
N ILE A 73 -0.55 -5.98 -20.32
CA ILE A 73 -0.64 -4.72 -21.08
C ILE A 73 -0.95 -3.56 -20.14
N LEU A 74 -1.94 -3.73 -19.25
CA LEU A 74 -2.27 -2.72 -18.24
C LEU A 74 -1.07 -2.40 -17.34
N LEU A 75 -0.34 -3.41 -16.88
CA LEU A 75 0.86 -3.22 -16.05
C LEU A 75 1.97 -2.46 -16.80
N ILE A 76 2.21 -2.77 -18.07
CA ILE A 76 3.20 -2.08 -18.91
C ILE A 76 2.81 -0.60 -19.06
N VAL A 77 1.55 -0.31 -19.38
CA VAL A 77 1.06 1.07 -19.51
C VAL A 77 1.22 1.83 -18.19
N LEU A 78 0.87 1.20 -17.07
CA LEU A 78 0.93 1.83 -15.75
C LEU A 78 2.38 2.05 -15.29
N THR A 79 3.27 1.09 -15.51
CA THR A 79 4.70 1.22 -15.16
C THR A 79 5.38 2.31 -15.97
N ILE A 80 5.08 2.39 -17.28
CA ILE A 80 5.55 3.48 -18.14
C ILE A 80 5.01 4.84 -17.63
N GLY A 81 3.72 4.91 -17.30
CA GLY A 81 3.11 6.13 -16.75
C GLY A 81 3.77 6.59 -15.44
N VAL A 82 4.00 5.67 -14.50
CA VAL A 82 4.71 5.96 -13.24
C VAL A 82 6.15 6.40 -13.50
N ALA A 83 6.87 5.73 -14.42
CA ALA A 83 8.22 6.11 -14.78
C ALA A 83 8.29 7.54 -15.35
N MET A 84 7.36 7.91 -16.23
CA MET A 84 7.27 9.29 -16.75
C MET A 84 6.99 10.32 -15.65
N LEU A 85 6.11 9.99 -14.69
CA LEU A 85 5.84 10.87 -13.56
C LEU A 85 7.09 11.06 -12.68
N VAL A 86 7.83 9.99 -12.39
CA VAL A 86 9.07 10.05 -11.60
C VAL A 86 10.13 10.87 -12.33
N VAL A 87 10.33 10.66 -13.63
CA VAL A 87 11.25 11.46 -14.45
C VAL A 87 10.87 12.94 -14.42
N THR A 88 9.58 13.25 -14.54
CA THR A 88 9.07 14.63 -14.47
C THR A 88 9.33 15.25 -13.09
N GLN A 89 9.12 14.51 -12.00
CA GLN A 89 9.42 14.98 -10.64
C GLN A 89 10.91 15.24 -10.44
N ILE A 90 11.78 14.35 -10.92
CA ILE A 90 13.23 14.54 -10.87
C ILE A 90 13.62 15.78 -11.68
N ALA A 91 13.08 15.95 -12.88
CA ALA A 91 13.36 17.13 -13.71
C ALA A 91 12.93 18.43 -13.02
N LEU A 92 11.75 18.46 -12.39
CA LEU A 92 11.28 19.61 -11.61
C LEU A 92 12.14 19.87 -10.37
N TYR A 93 12.57 18.82 -9.68
CA TYR A 93 13.46 18.92 -8.52
C TYR A 93 14.82 19.51 -8.92
N VAL A 94 15.41 18.99 -10.00
CA VAL A 94 16.67 19.50 -10.58
C VAL A 94 16.51 20.96 -11.02
N ALA A 95 15.39 21.33 -11.64
CA ALA A 95 15.13 22.71 -12.04
C ALA A 95 15.07 23.69 -10.85
N VAL A 96 14.68 23.24 -9.67
CA VAL A 96 14.61 24.07 -8.45
C VAL A 96 15.97 24.14 -7.72
N TYR A 97 16.71 23.03 -7.64
CA TYR A 97 17.92 22.94 -6.81
C TYR A 97 19.24 23.02 -7.57
N ALA A 98 19.24 22.67 -8.84
CA ALA A 98 20.41 22.67 -9.72
C ALA A 98 20.04 23.28 -11.09
N PRO A 99 19.61 24.56 -11.13
CA PRO A 99 19.14 25.20 -12.35
C PRO A 99 20.20 25.24 -13.46
N GLU A 100 21.49 25.20 -13.11
CA GLU A 100 22.63 25.16 -14.04
C GLU A 100 22.62 23.92 -14.95
N MET A 101 22.02 22.82 -14.48
CA MET A 101 21.86 21.58 -15.23
C MET A 101 20.53 21.53 -16.00
N SER A 102 19.59 22.43 -15.70
CA SER A 102 18.25 22.42 -16.27
C SER A 102 18.14 23.35 -17.49
N ALA A 103 17.38 22.94 -18.51
CA ALA A 103 17.15 23.79 -19.67
C ALA A 103 16.35 25.05 -19.26
N PRO A 104 16.77 26.26 -19.68
CA PRO A 104 16.15 27.53 -19.28
C PRO A 104 14.67 27.67 -19.71
N SER A 105 14.16 26.77 -20.55
CA SER A 105 12.77 26.77 -21.02
C SER A 105 11.75 26.28 -19.98
N ILE A 106 12.18 25.62 -18.90
CA ILE A 106 11.27 25.04 -17.90
C ILE A 106 10.83 26.09 -16.87
N ILE A 107 11.65 27.12 -16.63
CA ILE A 107 11.32 28.22 -15.72
C ILE A 107 10.35 29.15 -16.46
N SER A 108 9.11 29.21 -15.98
CA SER A 108 8.07 29.98 -16.66
C SER A 108 8.44 31.46 -16.76
N LYS A 109 8.03 32.10 -17.86
CA LYS A 109 8.14 33.57 -18.02
C LYS A 109 7.53 34.34 -16.85
N SER A 110 6.54 33.75 -16.16
CA SER A 110 5.90 34.35 -14.99
C SER A 110 6.77 34.32 -13.72
N LEU A 111 7.70 33.38 -13.60
CA LEU A 111 8.70 33.38 -12.53
C LEU A 111 9.79 34.41 -12.80
N THR A 112 10.31 34.45 -14.02
CA THR A 112 11.36 35.41 -14.40
C THR A 112 10.84 36.85 -14.39
N ALA A 113 9.55 37.08 -14.69
CA ALA A 113 8.98 38.43 -14.70
C ALA A 113 9.05 39.14 -13.35
N LYS A 114 8.96 38.41 -12.22
CA LYS A 114 9.03 38.99 -10.87
C LYS A 114 10.45 39.35 -10.43
N CYS A 115 11.46 38.78 -11.05
CA CYS A 115 12.86 39.06 -10.74
C CYS A 115 13.44 40.15 -11.67
N LEU A 116 12.67 40.67 -12.64
CA LEU A 116 13.10 41.73 -13.56
C LEU A 116 13.56 42.97 -12.78
N GLY A 117 14.80 43.40 -12.99
CA GLY A 117 15.41 44.55 -12.32
C GLY A 117 16.21 44.21 -11.06
N VAL A 118 16.29 42.93 -10.68
CA VAL A 118 17.26 42.45 -9.67
C VAL A 118 18.65 42.40 -10.29
N ASP A 119 19.66 42.80 -9.51
CA ASP A 119 21.07 42.76 -9.91
C ASP A 119 21.48 41.36 -10.40
N GLU A 120 22.38 41.30 -11.39
CA GLU A 120 22.74 40.05 -12.08
C GLU A 120 23.30 39.00 -11.10
N SER A 121 23.98 39.46 -10.05
CA SER A 121 24.49 38.64 -8.94
C SER A 121 23.38 37.99 -8.09
N LYS A 122 22.23 38.65 -7.93
CA LYS A 122 21.10 38.21 -7.08
C LYS A 122 19.93 37.63 -7.86
N TRP A 123 19.96 37.75 -9.19
CA TRP A 123 18.92 37.23 -10.08
C TRP A 123 18.66 35.73 -9.83
N ARG A 124 19.72 34.92 -9.71
CA ARG A 124 19.60 33.46 -9.49
C ARG A 124 18.93 33.13 -8.16
N GLU A 125 19.28 33.85 -7.11
CA GLU A 125 18.71 33.64 -5.77
C GLU A 125 17.21 33.97 -5.76
N CYS A 126 16.81 35.07 -6.42
CA CYS A 126 15.40 35.44 -6.59
C CYS A 126 14.61 34.36 -7.35
N VAL A 127 15.14 33.87 -8.47
CA VAL A 127 14.46 32.85 -9.28
C VAL A 127 14.32 31.53 -8.52
N ASN A 128 15.36 31.10 -7.78
CA ASN A 128 15.33 29.88 -6.99
C ASN A 128 14.31 29.96 -5.84
N GLU A 129 14.25 31.07 -5.12
CA GLU A 129 13.27 31.27 -4.05
C GLU A 129 11.84 31.27 -4.61
N GLN A 130 11.59 31.97 -5.72
CA GLN A 130 10.27 31.97 -6.38
C GLN A 130 9.88 30.59 -6.93
N ALA A 131 10.85 29.84 -7.47
CA ALA A 131 10.66 28.46 -7.93
C ALA A 131 10.31 27.54 -6.77
N LYS A 132 11.06 27.62 -5.66
CA LYS A 132 10.82 26.83 -4.46
C LYS A 132 9.45 27.13 -3.85
N GLU A 133 9.07 28.39 -3.73
CA GLU A 133 7.79 28.80 -3.15
C GLU A 133 6.58 28.25 -3.93
N LYS A 134 6.65 28.24 -5.28
CA LYS A 134 5.51 27.83 -6.12
C LYS A 134 5.54 26.38 -6.60
N ILE A 135 6.72 25.85 -6.93
CA ILE A 135 6.87 24.54 -7.57
C ILE A 135 6.99 23.43 -6.50
N MET A 136 7.66 23.67 -5.39
CA MET A 136 7.84 22.66 -4.33
C MET A 136 6.52 22.07 -3.80
N PRO A 137 5.50 22.85 -3.40
CA PRO A 137 4.27 22.27 -2.89
C PRO A 137 3.55 21.43 -3.95
N LEU A 138 3.62 21.84 -5.23
CA LEU A 138 3.08 21.06 -6.34
C LEU A 138 3.82 19.73 -6.50
N VAL A 139 5.15 19.74 -6.49
CA VAL A 139 5.98 18.53 -6.57
C VAL A 139 5.62 17.58 -5.42
N GLN A 140 5.56 18.06 -4.19
CA GLN A 140 5.20 17.25 -3.02
C GLN A 140 3.81 16.61 -3.15
N VAL A 141 2.80 17.38 -3.55
CA VAL A 141 1.43 16.87 -3.75
C VAL A 141 1.40 15.82 -4.85
N VAL A 142 2.03 16.09 -6.01
CA VAL A 142 2.10 15.15 -7.13
C VAL A 142 2.86 13.88 -6.74
N SER A 143 3.94 13.98 -5.94
CA SER A 143 4.67 12.84 -5.39
C SER A 143 3.77 11.97 -4.51
N LEU A 144 3.05 12.57 -3.56
CA LEU A 144 2.12 11.83 -2.68
C LEU A 144 1.03 11.11 -3.49
N ILE A 145 0.45 11.78 -4.49
CA ILE A 145 -0.54 11.19 -5.39
C ILE A 145 0.07 10.03 -6.17
N SER A 146 1.28 10.19 -6.73
CA SER A 146 1.95 9.13 -7.50
C SER A 146 2.26 7.89 -6.65
N ILE A 147 2.66 8.08 -5.39
CA ILE A 147 2.91 6.98 -4.44
C ILE A 147 1.60 6.26 -4.15
N PHE A 148 0.54 7.01 -3.82
CA PHE A 148 -0.77 6.44 -3.54
C PHE A 148 -1.31 5.62 -4.72
N VAL A 149 -1.27 6.18 -5.94
CA VAL A 149 -1.71 5.50 -7.16
C VAL A 149 -0.89 4.23 -7.41
N SER A 150 0.43 4.30 -7.23
CA SER A 150 1.32 3.14 -7.40
C SER A 150 0.99 2.00 -6.42
N VAL A 151 0.73 2.32 -5.15
CA VAL A 151 0.31 1.33 -4.14
C VAL A 151 -1.03 0.68 -4.52
N VAL A 152 -2.00 1.47 -4.97
CA VAL A 152 -3.32 0.96 -5.40
C VAL A 152 -3.17 0.02 -6.59
N ILE A 153 -2.38 0.39 -7.60
CA ILE A 153 -2.13 -0.43 -8.78
C ILE A 153 -1.45 -1.74 -8.38
N PHE A 154 -0.39 -1.67 -7.57
CA PHE A 154 0.34 -2.84 -7.09
C PHE A 154 -0.58 -3.80 -6.33
N TYR A 155 -1.41 -3.27 -5.43
CA TYR A 155 -2.39 -4.06 -4.68
C TYR A 155 -3.38 -4.78 -5.61
N ARG A 156 -3.89 -4.09 -6.64
CA ARG A 156 -4.80 -4.69 -7.63
C ARG A 156 -4.11 -5.78 -8.45
N PHE A 157 -2.89 -5.52 -8.91
CA PHE A 157 -2.09 -6.50 -9.63
C PHE A 157 -1.85 -7.76 -8.79
N ALA A 158 -1.37 -7.61 -7.54
CA ALA A 158 -1.11 -8.74 -6.64
C ALA A 158 -2.40 -9.55 -6.36
N THR A 159 -3.53 -8.86 -6.21
CA THR A 159 -4.85 -9.49 -6.01
C THR A 159 -5.25 -10.36 -7.21
N ILE A 160 -5.18 -9.80 -8.42
CA ILE A 160 -5.56 -10.53 -9.65
C ILE A 160 -4.59 -11.69 -9.93
N ASN A 161 -3.29 -11.45 -9.76
CA ASN A 161 -2.28 -12.49 -9.92
C ASN A 161 -2.55 -13.67 -8.96
N ARG A 162 -2.90 -13.37 -7.70
CA ARG A 162 -3.23 -14.42 -6.72
C ARG A 162 -4.52 -15.17 -7.07
N MET A 163 -5.54 -14.48 -7.61
CA MET A 163 -6.75 -15.15 -8.14
C MET A 163 -6.38 -16.16 -9.23
N ASN A 164 -5.58 -15.74 -10.22
CA ASN A 164 -5.18 -16.61 -11.33
C ASN A 164 -4.32 -17.79 -10.88
N LEU A 165 -3.44 -17.62 -9.89
CA LEU A 165 -2.67 -18.72 -9.30
C LEU A 165 -3.58 -19.74 -8.60
N ILE A 166 -4.58 -19.28 -7.85
CA ILE A 166 -5.58 -20.15 -7.20
C ILE A 166 -6.34 -20.95 -8.26
N THR A 167 -6.84 -20.30 -9.31
CA THR A 167 -7.58 -20.99 -10.38
C THR A 167 -6.71 -21.98 -11.14
N THR A 168 -5.47 -21.60 -11.46
CA THR A 168 -4.52 -22.49 -12.13
C THR A 168 -4.20 -23.73 -11.29
N TYR A 169 -3.94 -23.56 -9.99
CA TYR A 169 -3.64 -24.67 -9.10
C TYR A 169 -4.86 -25.60 -8.95
N TYR A 170 -6.07 -25.05 -8.80
CA TYR A 170 -7.31 -25.83 -8.81
C TYR A 170 -7.47 -26.68 -10.07
N GLU A 171 -7.31 -26.08 -11.26
CA GLU A 171 -7.43 -26.79 -12.54
C GLU A 171 -6.40 -27.92 -12.68
N GLN A 172 -5.17 -27.68 -12.23
CA GLN A 172 -4.12 -28.70 -12.22
C GLN A 172 -4.47 -29.86 -11.28
N CYS A 173 -4.97 -29.58 -10.08
CA CYS A 173 -5.45 -30.61 -9.15
C CYS A 173 -6.61 -31.39 -9.75
N LEU A 174 -7.62 -30.70 -10.31
CA LEU A 174 -8.79 -31.34 -10.92
C LEU A 174 -8.37 -32.26 -12.06
N LYS A 175 -7.50 -31.78 -12.96
CA LYS A 175 -6.99 -32.56 -14.08
C LYS A 175 -6.21 -33.79 -13.63
N ALA A 176 -5.46 -33.70 -12.53
CA ALA A 176 -4.72 -34.84 -11.98
C ALA A 176 -5.65 -35.93 -11.42
N VAL A 177 -6.80 -35.57 -10.86
CA VAL A 177 -7.74 -36.53 -10.26
C VAL A 177 -8.86 -36.97 -11.21
N THR A 178 -9.10 -36.23 -12.30
CA THR A 178 -10.15 -36.50 -13.28
C THR A 178 -10.18 -37.97 -13.77
N PRO A 179 -9.05 -38.64 -14.04
CA PRO A 179 -9.07 -40.05 -14.47
C PRO A 179 -9.64 -41.03 -13.44
N PHE A 180 -9.71 -40.64 -12.17
CA PHE A 180 -10.20 -41.48 -11.06
C PHE A 180 -11.62 -41.12 -10.61
N LEU A 181 -12.25 -40.14 -11.27
CA LEU A 181 -13.58 -39.64 -10.93
C LEU A 181 -14.57 -39.93 -12.06
N ASP A 182 -15.82 -40.12 -11.70
CA ASP A 182 -16.92 -40.11 -12.67
C ASP A 182 -17.30 -38.67 -13.07
N ASP A 183 -17.90 -38.51 -14.25
CA ASP A 183 -18.29 -37.21 -14.80
C ASP A 183 -19.20 -36.39 -13.86
N ARG A 184 -20.01 -37.06 -13.03
CA ARG A 184 -20.89 -36.38 -12.08
C ARG A 184 -20.09 -35.83 -10.90
N SER A 185 -19.12 -36.58 -10.38
CA SER A 185 -18.21 -36.11 -9.34
C SER A 185 -17.37 -34.92 -9.80
N VAL A 186 -16.85 -34.96 -11.04
CA VAL A 186 -16.11 -33.83 -11.64
C VAL A 186 -16.98 -32.57 -11.66
N LYS A 187 -18.20 -32.66 -12.21
CA LYS A 187 -19.14 -31.53 -12.26
C LYS A 187 -19.54 -31.00 -10.89
N LEU A 188 -19.61 -31.87 -9.88
CA LEU A 188 -19.91 -31.45 -8.51
C LEU A 188 -18.77 -30.63 -7.90
N ILE A 189 -17.52 -31.02 -8.16
CA ILE A 189 -16.34 -30.27 -7.72
C ILE A 189 -16.29 -28.91 -8.43
N GLU A 190 -16.54 -28.85 -9.74
CA GLU A 190 -16.64 -27.60 -10.51
C GLU A 190 -17.74 -26.68 -9.98
N HIS A 191 -18.93 -27.22 -9.74
CA HIS A 191 -20.03 -26.46 -9.14
C HIS A 191 -19.67 -25.91 -7.75
N THR A 192 -19.01 -26.72 -6.91
CA THR A 192 -18.60 -26.30 -5.56
C THR A 192 -17.53 -25.21 -5.62
N TYR A 193 -16.59 -25.33 -6.55
CA TYR A 193 -15.58 -24.31 -6.81
C TYR A 193 -16.20 -22.99 -7.29
N ALA A 194 -17.16 -23.02 -8.21
CA ALA A 194 -17.84 -21.83 -8.70
C ALA A 194 -18.65 -21.09 -7.61
N MET A 195 -19.05 -21.79 -6.54
CA MET A 195 -19.83 -21.25 -5.42
C MET A 195 -18.97 -20.81 -4.22
N MET A 196 -17.66 -21.04 -4.27
CA MET A 196 -16.70 -20.69 -3.22
C MET A 196 -16.67 -19.19 -2.92
N LYS A 197 -16.53 -18.86 -1.64
CA LYS A 197 -16.41 -17.49 -1.13
C LYS A 197 -15.23 -17.30 -0.19
N THR A 198 -14.72 -18.37 0.43
CA THR A 198 -13.70 -18.27 1.49
C THR A 198 -12.49 -19.14 1.20
N LYS A 199 -11.39 -18.87 1.91
CA LYS A 199 -10.18 -19.71 1.84
C LYS A 199 -10.47 -21.12 2.35
N GLU A 200 -11.26 -21.22 3.42
CA GLU A 200 -11.54 -22.48 4.09
C GLU A 200 -12.34 -23.42 3.18
N GLU A 201 -13.29 -22.89 2.40
CA GLU A 201 -14.00 -23.65 1.36
C GLU A 201 -13.06 -24.13 0.25
N TYR A 202 -12.11 -23.29 -0.17
CA TYR A 202 -11.08 -23.69 -1.15
C TYR A 202 -10.25 -24.88 -0.66
N GLU A 203 -9.75 -24.79 0.57
CA GLU A 203 -8.94 -25.84 1.19
C GLU A 203 -9.72 -27.15 1.31
N ALA A 204 -11.03 -27.08 1.60
CA ALA A 204 -11.90 -28.26 1.62
C ALA A 204 -12.03 -28.91 0.24
N ILE A 205 -12.19 -28.12 -0.83
CA ILE A 205 -12.28 -28.63 -2.21
C ILE A 205 -10.96 -29.32 -2.62
N VAL A 206 -9.82 -28.66 -2.37
CA VAL A 206 -8.51 -29.24 -2.67
C VAL A 206 -8.23 -30.48 -1.81
N GLY A 207 -8.66 -30.46 -0.54
CA GLY A 207 -8.57 -31.61 0.37
C GLY A 207 -9.30 -32.84 -0.15
N GLN A 208 -10.50 -32.67 -0.69
CA GLN A 208 -11.25 -33.77 -1.32
C GLN A 208 -10.49 -34.36 -2.52
N MET A 209 -9.93 -33.51 -3.38
CA MET A 209 -9.10 -33.98 -4.51
C MET A 209 -7.83 -34.69 -4.02
N ALA A 210 -7.20 -34.19 -2.95
CA ALA A 210 -6.01 -34.81 -2.38
C ALA A 210 -6.28 -36.22 -1.83
N GLU A 211 -7.45 -36.42 -1.22
CA GLU A 211 -7.88 -37.73 -0.72
C GLU A 211 -8.14 -38.72 -1.87
N VAL A 212 -8.77 -38.27 -2.95
CA VAL A 212 -8.97 -39.07 -4.17
C VAL A 212 -7.63 -39.46 -4.79
N ALA A 213 -6.69 -38.51 -4.92
CA ALA A 213 -5.36 -38.78 -5.46
C ALA A 213 -4.63 -39.83 -4.61
N LYS A 214 -4.62 -39.65 -3.28
CA LYS A 214 -3.97 -40.56 -2.33
C LYS A 214 -4.54 -41.98 -2.40
N THR A 215 -5.86 -42.12 -2.48
CA THR A 215 -6.54 -43.42 -2.54
C THR A 215 -6.19 -44.19 -3.82
N ASN A 216 -5.88 -43.47 -4.90
CA ASN A 216 -5.51 -44.04 -6.20
C ASN A 216 -4.00 -44.08 -6.45
N GLY A 217 -3.16 -43.83 -5.44
CA GLY A 217 -1.70 -43.86 -5.56
C GLY A 217 -1.12 -42.72 -6.42
N ALA A 218 -1.89 -41.66 -6.66
CA ALA A 218 -1.46 -40.46 -7.36
C ALA A 218 -1.07 -39.34 -6.36
N SER A 219 -0.30 -38.36 -6.84
CA SER A 219 0.08 -37.17 -6.08
C SER A 219 -0.48 -35.91 -6.76
N LEU A 220 -0.93 -34.95 -5.95
CA LEU A 220 -1.23 -33.61 -6.46
C LEU A 220 0.06 -32.83 -6.76
N PRO A 221 0.01 -31.82 -7.65
CA PRO A 221 1.10 -30.88 -7.85
C PRO A 221 1.44 -30.12 -6.56
N ASP A 222 2.67 -29.62 -6.47
CA ASP A 222 3.06 -28.76 -5.35
C ASP A 222 2.25 -27.45 -5.34
N SER A 223 1.77 -27.06 -4.15
CA SER A 223 1.01 -25.81 -3.98
C SER A 223 1.93 -24.59 -4.08
N TYR A 224 1.57 -23.65 -4.95
CA TYR A 224 2.18 -22.32 -5.03
C TYR A 224 1.34 -21.23 -4.31
N VAL A 225 0.24 -21.63 -3.66
CA VAL A 225 -0.86 -20.77 -3.17
C VAL A 225 -0.86 -20.61 -1.65
#